data_AF-A0A1I7WDZ3-F1
#
_entry.id   AF-A0A1I7WDZ3-F1
#
_cell.length_a   1.000
_cell.length_b   1.000
_cell.length_c   1.000
_cell.angle_alpha   90.00
_cell.angle_beta   90.00
_cell.angle_gamma   90.00
#
_symmetry.space_group_name_H-M   'P 1'
#
loop_
_entity.id
_entity.type
_entity.pdbx_description
1 polymer ?
#
loop_
_entity_poly.entity_id
_entity_poly.type
_entity_poly.pdbx_seq_one_letter_code
_entity_poly.pdbx_strand_id
1 'polypeptide(L)'
;MDEVQVLACNVYSNLTLDERPTLFLEFHGSNKRDVEEQARSVGNICSSNGGSSFVWSTLPHEIDKLWTARHNAYYAALSLRKGARGFTTDVCVPISRLTQVIVETRMDLTHSGLIGKKNNRLEESIFLQPIAITI
;
A
#
# COMPACT_ATOMS: atom_id res chain seq x y z
N MET A 1 -1.46 -1.20 0.28
CA MET A 1 -0.15 -1.59 -0.29
C MET A 1 -0.03 -3.10 -0.19
N ASP A 2 0.50 -3.75 -1.21
CA ASP A 2 0.87 -5.17 -1.11
C ASP A 2 2.23 -5.35 -0.41
N GLU A 3 2.63 -6.59 -0.17
CA GLU A 3 3.87 -6.91 0.55
C GLU A 3 5.14 -6.43 -0.17
N VAL A 4 5.16 -6.45 -1.51
CA VAL A 4 6.30 -5.95 -2.30
C VAL A 4 6.43 -4.45 -2.14
N GLN A 5 5.30 -3.73 -2.16
CA GLN A 5 5.27 -2.30 -1.94
C GLN A 5 5.65 -1.93 -0.50
N VAL A 6 5.22 -2.71 0.51
CA VAL A 6 5.63 -2.50 1.90
C VAL A 6 7.14 -2.68 2.06
N LEU A 7 7.72 -3.74 1.50
CA LEU A 7 9.17 -3.95 1.47
C LEU A 7 9.90 -2.75 0.84
N ALA A 8 9.41 -2.28 -0.31
CA ALA A 8 9.98 -1.11 -0.99
C ALA A 8 10.00 0.12 -0.07
N CYS A 9 8.87 0.41 0.58
CA CYS A 9 8.74 1.55 1.50
C CYS A 9 9.60 1.38 2.76
N ASN A 10 9.74 0.17 3.30
CA ASN A 10 10.63 -0.13 4.42
C ASN A 10 12.08 0.24 4.07
N VAL A 11 12.56 -0.22 2.91
CA VAL A 11 13.94 0.05 2.45
C VAL A 11 14.14 1.54 2.10
N TYR A 12 13.20 2.15 1.40
CA TYR A 12 13.36 3.52 0.88
C TYR A 12 13.12 4.60 1.94
N SER A 13 12.17 4.39 2.86
CA SER A 13 11.73 5.38 3.84
C SER A 13 12.11 5.04 5.29
N ASN A 14 12.98 4.03 5.50
CA ASN A 14 13.40 3.55 6.82
C ASN A 14 12.20 3.27 7.74
N LEU A 15 11.25 2.51 7.21
CA LEU A 15 10.12 1.98 7.97
C LEU A 15 10.43 0.56 8.44
N THR A 16 9.66 0.13 9.45
CA THR A 16 9.76 -1.19 10.07
C THR A 16 8.38 -1.86 10.09
N LEU A 17 7.59 -1.66 9.02
CA LEU A 17 6.27 -2.25 8.89
C LEU A 17 6.39 -3.75 8.62
N ASP A 18 5.41 -4.53 9.07
CA ASP A 18 5.31 -5.94 8.71
C ASP A 18 5.13 -6.08 7.19
N GLU A 19 5.96 -6.89 6.53
CA GLU A 19 5.90 -7.14 5.08
C GLU A 19 4.69 -8.00 4.69
N ARG A 20 3.50 -7.42 4.84
CA ARG A 20 2.19 -8.02 4.58
C ARG A 20 1.28 -7.01 3.90
N PRO A 21 0.22 -7.46 3.20
CA PRO A 21 -0.80 -6.54 2.69
C PRO A 21 -1.30 -5.61 3.79
N THR A 22 -1.11 -4.31 3.58
CA THR A 22 -1.33 -3.27 4.61
C THR A 22 -2.24 -2.18 4.05
N LEU A 23 -3.28 -1.85 4.82
CA LEU A 23 -4.20 -0.75 4.53
C LEU A 23 -3.90 0.42 5.47
N PHE A 24 -3.75 1.63 4.92
CA PHE A 24 -3.68 2.85 5.70
C PHE A 24 -5.02 3.57 5.63
N LEU A 25 -5.47 4.07 6.79
CA LEU A 25 -6.71 4.81 6.94
C LEU A 25 -6.42 6.08 7.73
N GLU A 26 -7.06 7.17 7.32
CA GLU A 26 -7.03 8.45 8.03
C GLU A 26 -8.44 8.84 8.40
N PHE A 27 -8.60 9.25 9.66
CA PHE A 27 -9.87 9.57 10.26
C PHE A 27 -9.92 11.07 10.56
N HIS A 28 -11.03 11.70 10.20
CA HIS A 28 -11.29 13.10 10.47
C HIS A 28 -12.54 13.21 11.36
N GLY A 29 -12.48 14.10 12.35
CA GLY A 29 -13.56 14.33 13.30
C GLY A 29 -13.51 15.75 13.85
N SER A 30 -14.64 16.23 14.37
CA SER A 30 -14.73 17.59 14.91
C SER A 30 -13.99 17.75 16.22
N ASN A 31 -13.81 16.66 16.97
CA ASN A 31 -13.02 16.63 18.19
C ASN A 31 -12.24 15.31 18.30
N LYS A 32 -11.33 15.24 19.28
CA LYS A 32 -10.48 14.08 19.51
C LYS A 32 -11.28 12.79 19.78
N ARG A 33 -12.37 12.88 20.55
CA ARG A 33 -13.20 11.74 20.92
C ARG A 33 -13.85 11.09 19.70
N ASP A 34 -14.29 11.89 18.73
CA ASP A 34 -14.89 11.38 17.48
C ASP A 34 -13.88 10.51 16.71
N VAL A 35 -12.63 10.98 16.60
CA VAL A 35 -11.54 10.25 15.92
C VAL A 35 -11.19 8.95 16.67
N GLU A 36 -11.11 9.01 18.00
CA GLU A 36 -10.85 7.84 18.84
C GLU A 36 -11.95 6.77 18.70
N GLU A 37 -13.22 7.20 18.62
CA GLU A 37 -14.35 6.31 18.43
C GLU A 37 -14.34 5.64 17.05
N GLN A 38 -14.05 6.40 15.98
CA GLN A 38 -13.88 5.84 14.64
C GLN A 38 -12.74 4.82 14.58
N ALA A 39 -11.57 5.16 15.12
CA ALA A 39 -10.42 4.25 15.16
C ALA A 39 -10.74 2.96 15.93
N ARG A 40 -11.45 3.06 17.06
CA ARG A 40 -11.89 1.89 17.83
C ARG A 40 -12.87 1.02 17.05
N SER A 41 -13.85 1.63 16.38
CA SER A 41 -14.84 0.92 15.57
C SER A 41 -14.15 0.13 14.45
N VAL A 42 -13.22 0.76 13.72
CA VAL A 42 -12.44 0.09 12.69
C VAL A 42 -11.57 -1.02 13.27
N GLY A 43 -10.91 -0.80 14.41
CA GLY A 43 -10.14 -1.84 15.09
C GLY A 43 -10.97 -3.09 15.41
N ASN A 44 -12.22 -2.92 15.87
CA ASN A 44 -13.13 -4.04 16.12
C ASN A 44 -13.51 -4.78 14.82
N ILE A 45 -13.75 -4.04 13.73
CA ILE A 45 -14.03 -4.62 12.42
C ILE A 45 -12.83 -5.43 11.92
N CYS A 46 -11.61 -4.87 12.03
CA CYS A 46 -10.38 -5.55 11.65
C CYS A 46 -10.22 -6.85 12.43
N SER A 47 -10.36 -6.81 13.76
CA SER A 47 -10.26 -7.99 14.61
C SER A 47 -11.30 -9.07 14.25
N SER A 48 -12.54 -8.67 13.98
CA SER A 48 -13.63 -9.59 13.64
C SER A 48 -13.47 -10.28 12.27
N ASN A 49 -12.64 -9.72 11.38
CA ASN A 49 -12.43 -10.22 10.02
C ASN A 49 -11.03 -10.86 9.84
N GLY A 50 -10.35 -11.21 10.92
CA GLY A 50 -9.01 -11.85 10.86
C GLY A 50 -7.90 -10.89 10.43
N GLY A 51 -8.12 -9.58 10.53
CA GLY A 51 -7.08 -8.57 10.35
C GLY A 51 -6.01 -8.70 11.45
N SER A 52 -4.74 -8.53 11.06
CA SER A 52 -3.62 -8.48 11.99
C SER A 52 -3.37 -7.05 12.51
N SER A 53 -2.54 -6.94 13.56
CA SER A 53 -1.79 -5.74 13.99
C SER A 53 -2.44 -4.37 13.65
N PHE A 54 -3.62 -4.08 14.21
CA PHE A 54 -4.24 -2.75 14.06
C PHE A 54 -3.50 -1.72 14.93
N VAL A 55 -2.83 -0.78 14.26
CA VAL A 55 -2.09 0.32 14.90
C VAL A 55 -2.70 1.64 14.45
N TRP A 56 -2.91 2.56 15.38
CA TRP A 56 -3.41 3.90 15.10
C TRP A 56 -2.68 4.92 15.98
N SER A 57 -2.60 6.15 15.49
CA SER A 57 -1.94 7.26 16.19
C SER A 57 -2.65 8.58 15.92
N THR A 58 -2.55 9.51 16.87
CA THR A 58 -2.95 10.92 16.71
C THR A 58 -1.74 11.85 16.72
N LEU A 59 -0.51 11.32 16.76
CA LEU A 59 0.71 12.10 16.83
C LEU A 59 1.08 12.58 15.42
N PRO A 60 1.16 13.91 15.18
CA PRO A 60 1.40 14.45 13.83
C PRO A 60 2.64 13.85 13.16
N HIS A 61 3.75 13.72 13.88
CA HIS A 61 4.99 13.18 13.33
C HIS A 61 4.90 11.70 12.91
N GLU A 62 4.08 10.88 13.58
CA GLU A 62 3.88 9.48 13.20
C GLU A 62 3.01 9.38 11.93
N ILE A 63 1.98 10.22 11.85
CA ILE A 63 1.11 10.37 10.69
C ILE A 63 1.91 10.88 9.47
N ASP A 64 2.69 11.95 9.66
CA ASP A 64 3.54 12.55 8.63
C ASP A 64 4.55 11.54 8.08
N LYS A 65 5.11 10.68 8.94
CA LYS A 65 6.04 9.62 8.52
C LYS A 65 5.36 8.62 7.58
N LEU A 66 4.14 8.18 7.91
CA LEU A 66 3.38 7.25 7.07
C LEU A 66 2.93 7.88 5.75
N TRP A 67 2.45 9.13 5.79
CA TRP A 67 2.04 9.85 4.59
C TRP A 67 3.22 10.17 3.66
N THR A 68 4.37 10.53 4.23
CA THR A 68 5.60 10.72 3.46
C THR A 68 6.01 9.43 2.76
N ALA A 69 5.94 8.29 3.45
CA ALA A 69 6.23 7.00 2.84
C ALA A 69 5.23 6.63 1.73
N ARG A 70 3.94 6.92 1.93
CA ARG A 70 2.92 6.72 0.87
C ARG A 70 3.20 7.61 -0.35
N HIS A 71 3.54 8.89 -0.15
CA HIS A 71 3.90 9.79 -1.25
C HIS A 71 5.12 9.27 -2.02
N ASN A 72 6.07 8.69 -1.29
CA ASN A 72 7.29 8.12 -1.85
C ASN A 72 7.12 6.69 -2.40
N ALA A 73 5.93 6.09 -2.30
CA ALA A 73 5.72 4.68 -2.66
C ALA A 73 6.13 4.37 -4.11
N TYR A 74 5.87 5.29 -5.03
CA TYR A 74 6.31 5.18 -6.43
C TYR A 74 7.83 5.09 -6.57
N TYR A 75 8.55 6.03 -5.96
CA TYR A 75 10.00 6.06 -6.00
C TYR A 75 10.62 4.88 -5.25
N ALA A 76 10.01 4.46 -4.14
CA ALA A 76 10.40 3.29 -3.38
C ALA A 76 10.36 2.04 -4.26
N ALA A 77 9.29 1.84 -5.02
CA ALA A 77 9.17 0.71 -5.93
C ALA A 77 10.20 0.75 -7.07
N LEU A 78 10.45 1.91 -7.67
CA LEU A 78 11.50 2.07 -8.68
C LEU A 78 12.90 1.76 -8.14
N SER A 79 13.15 2.10 -6.88
CA SER A 79 14.45 1.86 -6.24
C SER A 79 14.81 0.37 -6.15
N LEU A 80 13.80 -0.52 -6.17
CA LEU A 80 14.02 -1.97 -6.17
C LEU A 80 14.65 -2.48 -7.46
N ARG A 81 14.58 -1.72 -8.56
CA ARG A 81 15.11 -2.12 -9.87
C ARG A 81 15.75 -0.95 -10.63
N LYS A 82 17.08 -0.87 -10.55
CA LYS A 82 17.87 0.11 -11.31
C LYS A 82 17.59 0.00 -12.82
N GLY A 83 17.41 1.15 -13.46
CA GLY A 83 17.15 1.25 -14.91
C GLY A 83 15.70 0.97 -15.33
N ALA A 84 14.81 0.56 -14.42
CA ALA A 84 13.40 0.37 -14.74
C ALA A 84 12.67 1.71 -14.90
N ARG A 85 11.59 1.69 -15.69
CA ARG A 85 10.62 2.78 -15.78
C ARG A 85 9.31 2.34 -15.13
N GLY A 86 8.72 3.22 -14.35
CA GLY A 86 7.43 2.98 -13.71
C GLY A 86 6.29 3.35 -14.63
N PHE A 87 5.21 2.60 -14.55
CA PHE A 87 3.94 2.97 -15.15
C PHE A 87 2.84 2.81 -14.12
N THR A 88 2.01 3.84 -13.98
CA THR A 88 0.90 3.87 -13.05
C THR A 88 -0.37 4.25 -13.79
N THR A 89 -1.45 3.51 -13.57
CA THR A 89 -2.78 3.82 -14.08
C THR A 89 -3.79 3.62 -12.96
N ASP A 90 -4.82 4.45 -12.97
CA ASP A 90 -6.01 4.27 -12.16
C ASP A 90 -7.07 3.49 -12.93
N VAL A 91 -8.00 2.88 -12.18
CA VAL A 91 -9.19 2.21 -12.72
C VAL A 91 -10.37 2.55 -11.83
N CYS A 92 -11.51 2.90 -12.44
CA CYS A 92 -12.77 3.14 -11.73
C CYS A 92 -13.68 1.93 -11.90
N VAL A 93 -13.99 1.25 -10.79
CA VAL A 93 -14.84 0.06 -10.80
C VAL A 93 -15.89 0.14 -9.70
N PRO A 94 -17.08 -0.49 -9.86
CA PRO A 94 -18.06 -0.57 -8.79
C PRO A 94 -17.45 -1.17 -7.52
N ILE A 95 -17.86 -0.68 -6.34
CA ILE A 95 -17.33 -1.16 -5.06
C ILE A 95 -17.48 -2.69 -4.89
N SER A 96 -18.56 -3.25 -5.42
CA SER A 96 -18.83 -4.70 -5.42
C SER A 96 -17.85 -5.52 -6.27
N ARG A 97 -17.06 -4.88 -7.13
CA ARG A 97 -16.05 -5.49 -8.00
C ARG A 97 -14.61 -5.13 -7.61
N LEU A 98 -14.43 -4.22 -6.64
CA LEU A 98 -13.10 -3.72 -6.26
C LEU A 98 -12.16 -4.86 -5.84
N THR A 99 -12.60 -5.74 -4.94
CA THR A 99 -11.79 -6.87 -4.47
C THR A 99 -11.41 -7.82 -5.61
N GLN A 100 -12.34 -8.10 -6.53
CA GLN A 100 -12.10 -8.95 -7.69
C GLN A 100 -10.98 -8.37 -8.57
N VAL A 101 -11.07 -7.08 -8.89
CA VAL A 101 -10.09 -6.38 -9.74
C VAL A 101 -8.72 -6.35 -9.10
N ILE A 102 -8.61 -6.15 -7.79
CA ILE A 102 -7.32 -6.19 -7.07
C ILE A 102 -6.67 -7.57 -7.21
N VAL A 103 -7.43 -8.64 -7.00
CA VAL A 103 -6.92 -10.02 -7.06
C VAL A 103 -6.51 -10.38 -8.49
N GLU A 104 -7.35 -10.11 -9.49
CA GLU A 104 -7.05 -10.37 -10.90
C GLU A 104 -5.82 -9.58 -11.37
N THR A 105 -5.74 -8.28 -11.06
CA THR A 105 -4.58 -7.44 -11.40
C THR A 105 -3.30 -8.02 -10.81
N ARG A 106 -3.34 -8.48 -9.56
CA ARG A 106 -2.17 -9.08 -8.92
C ARG A 106 -1.75 -10.39 -9.60
N MET A 107 -2.72 -11.20 -10.01
CA MET A 107 -2.43 -12.41 -10.79
C MET A 107 -1.80 -12.06 -12.13
N ASP A 108 -2.34 -11.09 -12.87
CA ASP A 108 -1.79 -10.64 -14.16
C ASP A 108 -0.36 -10.11 -14.01
N LEU A 109 -0.08 -9.34 -12.96
CA LEU A 109 1.27 -8.87 -12.64
C LEU A 109 2.24 -10.02 -12.35
N THR A 110 1.77 -11.08 -11.69
CA THR A 110 2.58 -12.28 -11.42
C THR A 110 2.87 -13.07 -12.69
N HIS A 111 1.89 -13.22 -13.59
CA HIS A 111 2.04 -13.97 -14.85
C HIS A 111 2.82 -13.20 -15.93
N SER A 112 2.76 -11.87 -15.92
CA SER A 112 3.44 -11.02 -16.91
C SER A 112 4.95 -10.92 -16.71
N GLY A 113 5.48 -11.33 -15.55
CA GLY A 113 6.89 -11.19 -15.22
C GLY A 113 7.33 -9.73 -14.97
N LEU A 114 6.38 -8.80 -14.84
CA LEU A 114 6.63 -7.37 -14.60
C LEU A 114 6.96 -7.08 -13.12
N ILE A 115 6.55 -7.96 -12.20
CA ILE A 115 6.96 -7.87 -10.80
C ILE A 115 8.44 -8.25 -10.70
N GLY A 116 9.23 -7.35 -10.13
CA GLY A 116 10.67 -7.50 -9.94
C GLY A 116 11.03 -8.73 -9.12
N LYS A 117 11.21 -9.88 -9.77
CA LYS A 117 12.10 -10.92 -9.27
C LYS A 117 13.53 -10.41 -9.44
N LYS A 118 14.37 -10.70 -8.45
CA LYS A 118 15.82 -10.43 -8.33
C LYS A 118 16.67 -11.10 -9.44
N ASN A 119 16.11 -11.35 -10.63
CA ASN A 119 16.80 -11.95 -11.76
C ASN A 119 17.26 -10.86 -12.72
N ASN A 120 18.58 -10.70 -12.73
CA ASN A 120 19.44 -9.71 -13.37
C ASN A 120 19.35 -9.60 -14.91
N ARG A 121 18.21 -9.85 -15.55
CA ARG A 121 18.22 -10.02 -17.01
C ARG A 121 16.92 -9.63 -17.71
N LEU A 122 16.53 -8.36 -17.66
CA LEU A 122 15.73 -7.72 -18.70
C LEU A 122 16.05 -6.21 -18.67
N GLU A 123 16.68 -5.70 -19.73
CA GLU A 123 17.21 -4.33 -19.83
C GLU A 123 16.11 -3.25 -19.97
N GLU A 124 14.87 -3.64 -20.24
CA GLU A 124 13.74 -2.74 -20.26
C GLU A 124 12.55 -3.48 -19.66
N SER A 125 12.11 -3.11 -18.47
CA SER A 125 10.86 -3.64 -17.93
C SER A 125 10.12 -2.57 -17.18
N ILE A 126 8.82 -2.60 -17.39
CA ILE A 126 7.86 -1.67 -16.81
C ILE A 126 7.53 -2.20 -15.41
N PHE A 127 7.76 -1.40 -14.38
CA PHE A 127 7.24 -1.68 -13.05
C PHE A 127 5.83 -1.10 -12.96
N LEU A 128 4.82 -1.96 -12.92
CA LEU A 128 3.44 -1.57 -12.64
C LEU A 128 3.25 -1.55 -11.13
N GLN A 129 2.89 -0.38 -10.59
CA GLN A 129 2.44 -0.33 -9.21
C GLN A 129 1.01 -0.86 -9.11
N PRO A 130 0.69 -1.67 -8.08
CA PRO A 130 -0.68 -2.04 -7.81
C PRO A 130 -1.50 -0.77 -7.53
N ILE A 131 -2.74 -0.80 -8.03
CA ILE A 131 -3.75 0.26 -8.02
C ILE A 131 -3.67 1.11 -6.74
N ALA A 132 -3.36 2.39 -6.90
CA ALA A 132 -3.61 3.37 -5.86
C ALA A 132 -5.13 3.54 -5.75
N ILE A 133 -5.75 2.83 -4.82
CA ILE A 133 -7.15 3.08 -4.47
C ILE A 133 -7.15 4.41 -3.71
N THR A 134 -7.52 5.47 -4.41
CA THR A 134 -7.98 6.70 -3.78
C THR A 134 -9.47 6.52 -3.55
N ILE A 135 -9.85 6.19 -2.30
CA ILE A 135 -11.25 6.24 -1.84
C ILE A 135 -11.51 7.68 -1.39
#